data_AF-A0A1V5I2C8-F1
#
_entry.id   AF-A0A1V5I2C8-F1
#
_cell.length_a   1.000
_cell.length_b   1.000
_cell.length_c   1.000
_cell.angle_alpha   90.00
_cell.angle_beta   90.00
_cell.angle_gamma   90.00
#
_symmetry.space_group_name_H-M   'P 1'
#
loop_
_entity.id
_entity.type
_entity.pdbx_description
1 polymer ?
#
loop_
_entity_poly.entity_id
_entity_poly.type
_entity_poly.pdbx_seq_one_letter_code
_entity_poly.pdbx_strand_id
1 'polypeptide(L)'
;MTEDVDFLVPESALSAIREMGDASPLADSVDGVTLEMGGVTVDFIFMPDEMPEETLEGGPRIDGVPVLRPEALFLMKMHAPRAKDHADVIEMIKAGVADIKAVKKYVKKHDPSMLDDLESNIAMAEYEKSAAKKDPKKRAAMVSPRKA
;
A
#
# COMPACT_ATOMS: atom_id res chain seq x y z
N MET A 1 -13.46 2.18 -10.35
CA MET A 1 -14.01 0.95 -9.79
C MET A 1 -12.81 0.19 -9.26
N THR A 2 -12.73 -0.03 -7.96
CA THR A 2 -11.72 -0.89 -7.35
C THR A 2 -12.11 -2.32 -7.66
N GLU A 3 -11.20 -3.08 -8.25
CA GLU A 3 -11.45 -4.47 -8.65
C GLU A 3 -11.29 -5.42 -7.45
N ASP A 4 -10.65 -4.93 -6.40
CA ASP A 4 -10.23 -5.62 -5.19
C ASP A 4 -10.46 -4.77 -3.91
N VAL A 5 -10.59 -5.44 -2.77
CA VAL A 5 -10.64 -4.84 -1.43
C VAL A 5 -9.68 -5.60 -0.52
N ASP A 6 -8.70 -4.91 0.06
CA ASP A 6 -7.76 -5.48 1.02
C ASP A 6 -8.21 -5.25 2.47
N PHE A 7 -8.26 -6.32 3.25
CA PHE A 7 -8.41 -6.30 4.70
C PHE A 7 -7.15 -6.80 5.38
N LEU A 8 -6.66 -6.02 6.34
CA LEU A 8 -5.65 -6.48 7.27
C LEU A 8 -6.31 -7.15 8.46
N VAL A 9 -5.96 -8.42 8.72
CA VAL A 9 -6.58 -9.23 9.78
C VAL A 9 -5.53 -10.06 10.53
N PRO A 10 -5.76 -10.39 11.80
CA PRO A 10 -4.93 -11.38 12.48
C PRO A 10 -5.15 -12.78 11.87
N GLU A 11 -4.14 -13.65 11.91
CA GLU A 11 -4.25 -15.03 11.40
C GLU A 11 -5.39 -15.81 12.10
N SER A 12 -5.68 -15.48 13.36
CA SER A 12 -6.80 -16.05 14.11
C SER A 12 -8.18 -15.82 13.49
N ALA A 13 -8.32 -14.86 12.56
CA ALA A 13 -9.55 -14.62 11.81
C ALA A 13 -9.81 -15.65 10.70
N LEU A 14 -8.83 -16.49 10.34
CA LEU A 14 -8.92 -17.42 9.21
C LEU A 14 -10.15 -18.36 9.29
N SER A 15 -10.47 -18.86 10.49
CA SER A 15 -11.64 -19.74 10.66
C SER A 15 -12.94 -19.01 10.32
N ALA A 16 -13.09 -17.77 10.80
CA ALA A 16 -14.27 -16.95 10.50
C ALA A 16 -14.35 -16.60 9.01
N ILE A 17 -13.22 -16.29 8.37
CA ILE A 17 -13.16 -15.99 6.93
C ILE A 17 -13.61 -17.21 6.10
N ARG A 18 -13.18 -18.41 6.47
CA ARG A 18 -13.60 -19.67 5.80
C ARG A 18 -15.08 -19.98 5.99
N GLU A 19 -15.74 -19.46 7.02
CA GLU A 19 -17.20 -19.57 7.16
C GLU A 19 -17.95 -18.64 6.19
N MET A 20 -17.30 -17.59 5.68
CA MET A 20 -17.90 -16.65 4.72
C MET A 20 -17.92 -17.19 3.29
N GLY A 21 -17.05 -18.16 2.96
CA GLY A 21 -17.05 -18.85 1.66
C GLY A 21 -15.71 -19.55 1.34
N ASP A 22 -15.56 -19.96 0.08
CA ASP A 22 -14.38 -20.68 -0.41
C ASP A 22 -13.15 -19.76 -0.53
N ALA A 23 -12.40 -19.65 0.57
CA ALA A 23 -11.16 -18.88 0.63
C ALA A 23 -9.98 -19.65 0.04
N SER A 24 -9.20 -19.01 -0.84
CA SER A 24 -7.97 -19.55 -1.43
C SER A 24 -6.74 -18.79 -0.93
N PRO A 25 -5.55 -19.39 -0.82
CA PRO A 25 -4.33 -18.65 -0.45
C PRO A 25 -4.02 -17.50 -1.42
N LEU A 26 -3.47 -16.39 -0.90
CA LEU A 26 -2.93 -15.32 -1.74
C LEU A 26 -1.68 -15.80 -2.51
N ALA A 27 -1.43 -15.19 -3.67
CA ALA A 27 -0.23 -15.43 -4.47
C ALA A 27 0.96 -14.57 -4.00
N ASP A 28 2.16 -14.85 -4.52
CA ASP A 28 3.33 -13.97 -4.46
C ASP A 28 3.90 -13.64 -3.07
N SER A 29 3.95 -14.62 -2.16
CA SER A 29 4.64 -14.53 -0.85
C SER A 29 4.00 -13.59 0.17
N VAL A 30 2.76 -13.13 -0.07
CA VAL A 30 1.94 -12.46 0.93
C VAL A 30 1.16 -13.51 1.68
N ASP A 31 1.29 -13.53 3.01
CA ASP A 31 0.51 -14.45 3.84
C ASP A 31 -0.92 -13.94 3.98
N GLY A 32 -1.89 -14.80 3.71
CA GLY A 32 -3.29 -14.42 3.63
C GLY A 32 -4.13 -15.29 2.71
N VAL A 33 -5.40 -14.93 2.59
CA VAL A 33 -6.39 -15.62 1.76
C VAL A 33 -7.24 -14.63 0.97
N THR A 34 -7.76 -15.06 -0.18
CA THR A 34 -8.68 -14.30 -1.03
C THR A 34 -10.02 -15.01 -1.15
N LEU A 35 -11.09 -14.22 -1.29
CA LEU A 35 -12.46 -14.67 -1.47
C LEU A 35 -13.16 -13.81 -2.53
N GLU A 36 -13.98 -14.41 -3.39
CA GLU A 36 -14.89 -13.66 -4.26
C GLU A 36 -16.23 -13.41 -3.54
N MET A 37 -16.59 -12.14 -3.37
CA MET A 37 -17.87 -11.73 -2.77
C MET A 37 -18.63 -10.80 -3.71
N GLY A 38 -19.72 -11.30 -4.31
CA GLY A 38 -20.57 -10.48 -5.18
C GLY A 38 -19.85 -9.91 -6.40
N GLY A 39 -18.88 -10.64 -6.96
CA GLY A 39 -18.05 -10.20 -8.09
C GLY A 39 -16.94 -9.22 -7.73
N VAL A 40 -16.65 -9.05 -6.44
CA VAL A 40 -15.51 -8.28 -5.92
C VAL A 40 -14.52 -9.25 -5.29
N THR A 41 -13.24 -9.12 -5.64
CA THR A 41 -12.17 -9.87 -4.98
C THR A 41 -11.88 -9.22 -3.61
N VAL A 42 -11.90 -10.02 -2.55
CA VAL A 42 -11.61 -9.58 -1.19
C VAL A 42 -10.39 -10.31 -0.69
N ASP A 43 -9.30 -9.57 -0.49
CA ASP A 43 -8.01 -10.09 -0.04
C ASP A 43 -7.87 -9.84 1.46
N PHE A 44 -7.71 -10.92 2.24
CA PHE A 44 -7.45 -10.90 3.67
C PHE A 44 -5.97 -11.17 3.89
N ILE A 45 -5.21 -10.11 4.13
CA ILE A 45 -3.77 -10.18 4.37
C ILE A 45 -3.54 -10.39 5.86
N PHE A 46 -2.81 -11.46 6.19
CA PHE A 46 -2.48 -11.77 7.57
C PHE A 46 -1.38 -10.84 8.05
N MET A 47 -1.71 -10.11 9.11
CA MET A 47 -0.73 -9.27 9.79
C MET A 47 0.12 -10.14 10.72
N PRO A 48 1.43 -9.85 10.85
CA PRO A 48 2.20 -10.34 11.98
C PRO A 48 1.54 -9.85 13.28
N ASP A 49 1.61 -10.65 14.33
CA ASP A 49 1.05 -10.33 15.66
C ASP A 49 1.55 -8.99 16.25
N GLU A 50 2.64 -8.43 15.70
CA GLU A 50 3.31 -7.22 16.17
C GLU A 50 3.07 -5.97 15.31
N MET A 51 1.94 -5.86 14.60
CA MET A 51 1.62 -4.55 14.02
C MET A 51 1.20 -3.60 15.16
N PRO A 52 1.87 -2.45 15.35
CA PRO A 52 1.57 -1.57 16.47
C PRO A 52 0.10 -1.12 16.41
N GLU A 53 -0.64 -1.18 17.52
CA GLU A 53 -2.05 -0.72 17.58
C GLU A 53 -2.19 0.70 16.99
N GLU A 54 -1.18 1.53 17.22
CA GLU A 54 -1.02 2.89 16.71
C GLU A 54 -0.98 3.04 15.17
N THR A 55 -0.83 1.94 14.43
CA THR A 55 -1.00 1.90 12.98
C THR A 55 -2.47 2.03 12.56
N LEU A 56 -3.39 1.55 13.40
CA LEU A 56 -4.84 1.72 13.25
C LEU A 56 -5.37 2.90 14.08
N GLU A 57 -4.73 3.23 15.20
CA GLU A 57 -5.16 4.36 16.03
C GLU A 57 -4.98 5.71 15.30
N GLY A 58 -6.05 6.51 15.32
CA GLY A 58 -6.08 7.81 14.65
C GLY A 58 -6.23 7.75 13.13
N GLY A 59 -6.37 6.55 12.54
CA GLY A 59 -6.76 6.39 11.14
C GLY A 59 -8.21 6.81 10.88
N PRO A 60 -8.56 7.19 9.63
CA PRO A 60 -9.94 7.49 9.27
C PRO A 60 -10.83 6.25 9.45
N ARG A 61 -12.10 6.48 9.78
CA ARG A 61 -13.13 5.44 9.75
C ARG A 61 -14.09 5.72 8.61
N ILE A 62 -14.35 4.70 7.80
CA ILE A 62 -15.35 4.74 6.74
C ILE A 62 -16.44 3.76 7.13
N ASP A 63 -17.66 4.25 7.33
CA ASP A 63 -18.81 3.43 7.77
C ASP A 63 -18.53 2.55 9.00
N GLY A 64 -17.72 3.06 9.92
CA GLY A 64 -17.32 2.37 11.16
C GLY A 64 -16.12 1.42 11.00
N VAL A 65 -15.67 1.14 9.77
CA VAL A 65 -14.50 0.31 9.49
C VAL A 65 -13.22 1.16 9.61
N PRO A 66 -12.22 0.75 10.41
CA PRO A 66 -10.95 1.44 10.48
C PRO A 66 -10.20 1.29 9.15
N VAL A 67 -9.70 2.40 8.63
CA VAL A 67 -8.85 2.44 7.44
C VAL A 67 -7.46 2.86 7.87
N LEU A 68 -6.45 2.22 7.28
CA LEU A 68 -5.05 2.57 7.52
C LEU A 68 -4.81 4.06 7.30
N ARG A 69 -4.03 4.64 8.20
CA ARG A 69 -3.49 5.98 7.97
C ARG A 69 -2.55 5.97 6.76
N PRO A 70 -2.51 7.05 5.96
CA PRO A 70 -1.64 7.13 4.80
C PRO A 70 -0.17 6.75 5.09
N GLU A 71 0.39 7.20 6.21
CA GLU A 71 1.80 6.96 6.54
C GLU A 71 2.12 5.48 6.76
N ALA A 72 1.15 4.70 7.27
CA ALA A 72 1.28 3.26 7.41
C ALA A 72 1.23 2.56 6.05
N LEU A 73 0.33 3.01 5.17
CA LEU A 73 0.24 2.49 3.81
C LEU A 73 1.54 2.71 3.02
N PHE A 74 2.18 3.86 3.21
CA PHE A 74 3.51 4.13 2.66
C PHE A 74 4.54 3.09 3.10
N LEU A 75 4.64 2.84 4.41
CA LEU A 75 5.59 1.86 4.94
C LEU A 75 5.30 0.45 4.42
N MET A 76 4.03 0.03 4.44
CA MET A 76 3.62 -1.28 3.93
C MET A 76 3.98 -1.47 2.45
N LYS A 77 3.74 -0.45 1.62
CA LYS A 77 4.08 -0.48 0.20
C LYS A 77 5.59 -0.57 -0.03
N MET A 78 6.41 0.03 0.83
CA MET A 78 7.88 -0.10 0.74
C MET A 78 8.38 -1.49 1.17
N HIS A 79 7.69 -2.18 2.08
CA HIS A 79 8.02 -3.57 2.43
C HIS A 79 7.61 -4.58 1.35
N ALA A 80 6.64 -4.23 0.52
CA ALA A 80 6.13 -5.14 -0.50
C ALA A 80 7.21 -5.39 -1.58
N PRO A 81 7.52 -6.66 -1.92
CA PRO A 81 8.67 -7.01 -2.75
C PRO A 81 8.52 -6.65 -4.23
N ARG A 82 7.38 -6.11 -4.66
CA ARG A 82 7.09 -5.91 -6.09
C ARG A 82 7.59 -4.54 -6.53
N ALA A 83 8.27 -4.48 -7.67
CA ALA A 83 8.71 -3.23 -8.29
C ALA A 83 7.54 -2.23 -8.55
N LYS A 84 6.31 -2.74 -8.68
CA LYS A 84 5.09 -1.93 -8.80
C LYS A 84 4.79 -1.14 -7.52
N ASP A 85 5.14 -1.65 -6.35
CA ASP A 85 4.86 -0.98 -5.08
C ASP A 85 5.78 0.24 -4.85
N HIS A 86 7.03 0.24 -5.34
CA HIS A 86 7.85 1.46 -5.39
C HIS A 86 7.26 2.55 -6.29
N ALA A 87 6.71 2.16 -7.44
CA ALA A 87 6.03 3.09 -8.34
C ALA A 87 4.77 3.67 -7.68
N ASP A 88 4.00 2.84 -6.97
CA ASP A 88 2.85 3.29 -6.19
C ASP A 88 3.26 4.33 -5.13
N VAL A 89 4.34 4.10 -4.38
CA VAL A 89 4.86 5.05 -3.39
C VAL A 89 5.22 6.38 -4.06
N ILE A 90 5.92 6.36 -5.20
CA ILE A 90 6.26 7.56 -5.97
C ILE A 90 5.00 8.33 -6.39
N GLU A 91 3.98 7.64 -6.89
CA GLU A 91 2.71 8.28 -7.28
C GLU A 91 1.96 8.84 -6.06
N MET A 92 1.98 8.16 -4.91
CA MET A 92 1.40 8.68 -3.67
C MET A 92 2.09 9.98 -3.21
N ILE A 93 3.43 10.04 -3.29
CA ILE A 93 4.20 11.28 -3.03
C ILE A 93 3.80 12.37 -4.02
N LYS A 94 3.63 12.01 -5.28
CA LYS A 94 3.28 12.97 -6.33
C LYS A 94 1.90 13.56 -6.12
N ALA A 95 0.93 12.73 -5.77
CA ALA A 95 -0.45 13.08 -5.49
C ALA A 95 -0.63 13.82 -4.15
N GLY A 96 0.35 13.77 -3.25
CA GLY A 96 0.26 14.42 -1.94
C GLY A 96 -0.71 13.70 -1.01
N VAL A 97 -0.77 12.37 -1.09
CA VAL A 97 -1.66 11.53 -0.25
C VAL A 97 -1.37 11.70 1.24
N ALA A 98 -0.13 12.06 1.60
CA ALA A 98 0.30 12.33 2.97
C ALA A 98 1.32 13.48 3.03
N ASP A 99 1.44 14.11 4.20
CA ASP A 99 2.57 15.01 4.49
C ASP A 99 3.86 14.18 4.62
N ILE A 100 4.83 14.47 3.75
CA ILE A 100 6.13 13.78 3.72
C ILE A 100 6.86 13.87 5.06
N LYS A 101 6.71 14.96 5.82
CA LYS A 101 7.32 15.05 7.16
C LYS A 101 6.71 14.04 8.13
N ALA A 102 5.39 13.83 8.05
CA ALA A 102 4.69 12.84 8.85
C ALA A 102 5.10 11.42 8.43
N VAL A 103 5.20 11.14 7.12
CA VAL A 103 5.68 9.84 6.60
C VAL A 103 7.10 9.56 7.08
N LYS A 104 8.04 10.51 6.96
CA LYS A 104 9.42 10.34 7.46
C LYS A 104 9.45 10.06 8.95
N LYS A 105 8.65 10.77 9.75
CA LYS A 105 8.54 10.55 11.20
C LYS A 105 8.00 9.15 11.50
N TYR A 106 7.00 8.70 10.76
CA TYR A 106 6.39 7.38 10.91
C TYR A 106 7.40 6.27 10.56
N VAL A 107 8.01 6.34 9.39
CA VAL A 107 9.02 5.36 8.93
C VAL A 107 10.19 5.29 9.92
N LYS A 108 10.74 6.44 10.33
CA LYS A 108 11.83 6.49 11.33
C LYS A 108 11.46 5.81 12.66
N LYS A 109 10.20 5.87 13.06
CA LYS A 109 9.71 5.28 14.31
C LYS A 109 9.53 3.76 14.19
N HIS A 110 8.97 3.29 13.08
CA HIS A 110 8.51 1.90 12.94
C HIS A 110 9.52 1.01 12.20
N ASP A 111 10.16 1.50 11.16
CA ASP A 111 11.26 0.82 10.50
C ASP A 111 12.29 1.84 9.95
N PRO A 112 13.30 2.20 10.75
CA PRO A 112 14.31 3.17 10.33
C PRO A 112 15.19 2.64 9.18
N SER A 113 15.21 1.33 8.90
CA SER A 113 15.99 0.77 7.78
C SER A 113 15.42 1.19 6.42
N MET A 114 14.12 1.48 6.36
CA MET A 114 13.41 1.92 5.15
C MET A 114 13.56 3.41 4.83
N LEU A 115 14.34 4.16 5.62
CA LEU A 115 14.51 5.60 5.41
C LEU A 115 15.23 5.93 4.10
N ASP A 116 16.27 5.17 3.75
CA ASP A 116 17.05 5.42 2.53
C ASP A 116 16.22 5.16 1.27
N ASP A 117 15.38 4.11 1.31
CA ASP A 117 14.42 3.81 0.23
C ASP A 117 13.35 4.89 0.11
N LEU A 118 12.84 5.41 1.24
CA LEU A 118 11.91 6.53 1.24
C LEU A 118 12.54 7.79 0.63
N GLU A 119 13.77 8.16 1.00
CA GLU A 119 14.46 9.32 0.42
C GLU A 119 14.68 9.13 -1.10
N SER A 120 15.01 7.92 -1.53
CA SER A 120 15.15 7.57 -2.95
C SER A 120 13.83 7.76 -3.71
N ASN A 121 12.72 7.28 -3.16
CA ASN A 121 11.38 7.46 -3.74
C ASN A 121 10.97 8.95 -3.80
N ILE A 122 11.31 9.75 -2.78
CA ILE A 122 11.07 11.21 -2.77
C ILE A 122 11.85 11.89 -3.89
N ALA A 123 13.15 11.61 -4.01
CA ALA A 123 14.00 12.18 -5.06
C ALA A 123 13.47 11.84 -6.46
N MET A 124 13.03 10.59 -6.67
CA MET A 124 12.42 10.16 -7.94
C MET A 124 11.11 10.90 -8.23
N ALA A 125 10.22 11.05 -7.23
CA ALA A 125 8.98 11.80 -7.38
C ALA A 125 9.21 13.27 -7.79
N GLU A 126 10.22 13.93 -7.20
CA GLU A 126 10.61 15.28 -7.54
C GLU A 126 11.19 15.38 -8.96
N TYR A 127 12.08 14.44 -9.31
CA TYR A 127 12.65 14.34 -10.64
C TYR A 127 11.55 14.23 -11.71
N GLU A 128 10.60 13.30 -11.55
CA GLU A 128 9.51 13.09 -12.49
C GLU A 128 8.59 14.33 -12.62
N LYS A 129 8.24 14.96 -11.49
CA LYS A 129 7.49 16.22 -11.49
C LYS A 129 8.21 17.32 -12.28
N SER A 130 9.54 17.40 -12.14
CA SER A 130 10.35 18.39 -12.85
C SER A 130 10.48 18.08 -14.34
N ALA A 131 10.63 16.80 -14.72
CA ALA A 131 10.73 16.35 -16.10
C ALA A 131 9.42 16.58 -16.86
N ALA A 132 8.28 16.28 -16.23
CA ALA A 132 6.96 16.53 -16.81
C ALA A 132 6.67 18.01 -17.06
N LYS A 133 7.24 18.92 -16.25
CA LYS A 133 7.14 20.37 -16.47
C LYS A 133 8.01 20.86 -17.62
N LYS A 134 9.17 20.23 -17.85
CA LYS A 134 10.12 20.62 -18.91
C LYS A 134 9.74 20.09 -20.29
N ASP A 135 9.04 18.96 -20.37
CA ASP A 135 8.54 18.39 -21.62
C ASP A 135 7.24 17.60 -21.40
N PRO A 136 6.06 18.19 -21.69
CA PRO A 136 4.76 17.55 -21.49
C PRO A 136 4.59 16.24 -22.27
N LYS A 137 5.34 16.05 -23.38
CA LYS A 137 5.25 14.85 -24.22
C LYS A 137 5.96 13.64 -23.61
N LYS A 138 6.96 13.83 -22.74
CA LYS A 138 7.62 12.74 -22.00
C LYS A 138 6.70 12.04 -20.99
N ARG A 139 5.73 12.76 -20.41
CA ARG A 139 4.78 12.23 -19.43
C ARG A 139 3.91 11.10 -20.01
N ALA A 140 3.54 11.18 -21.30
CA ALA A 140 2.77 10.14 -21.97
C ALA A 140 3.57 8.86 -22.25
N ALA A 141 4.91 8.96 -22.34
CA ALA A 141 5.80 7.83 -22.63
C ALA A 141 6.22 7.05 -21.37
N MET A 142 6.28 7.70 -20.19
CA MET A 142 6.66 7.05 -18.92
C MET A 142 5.52 6.25 -18.27
N VAL A 143 4.26 6.55 -18.57
CA VAL A 143 3.07 5.90 -17.98
C VAL A 143 2.55 4.74 -18.84
N SER A 144 3.21 4.41 -19.96
CA SER A 144 2.81 3.26 -20.78
C SER A 144 3.31 1.96 -20.14
N PRO A 145 2.42 1.01 -19.80
CA PRO A 145 2.85 -0.35 -19.48
C PRO A 145 3.59 -0.89 -20.69
N ARG A 146 4.78 -1.49 -20.50
CA ARG A 146 5.36 -2.34 -21.54
C ARG A 146 4.30 -3.42 -21.84
N LYS A 147 3.71 -3.35 -23.03
CA LYS A 147 2.80 -4.39 -23.52
C LYS A 147 3.58 -5.70 -23.58
N ALA A 148 3.04 -6.69 -22.84
CA ALA A 148 3.24 -8.14 -22.89
C ALA A 148 4.69 -8.66 -23.02
#